data_AF-A0A830EZ62-F1
#
_entry.id   AF-A0A830EZ62-F1
#
_cell.length_a   1.000
_cell.length_b   1.000
_cell.length_c   1.000
_cell.angle_alpha   90.00
_cell.angle_beta   90.00
_cell.angle_gamma   90.00
#
_symmetry.space_group_name_H-M   'P 1'
#
loop_
_entity.id
_entity.type
_entity.pdbx_description
1 polymer ?
#
loop_
_entity_poly.entity_id
_entity_poly.type
_entity_poly.pdbx_seq_one_letter_code
_entity_poly.pdbx_strand_id
1 'polypeptide(L)'
;MEGAKPDAVRAIGVADNLGWFDATATNATGRALLLLSAAVLSGGSITTGTYVPRFAIDDPRITEHIEHALDVLRCGHRHIHTDDDSRATEIAPAEHQSLLGRCLVSLGLPHGAKSEGDVTLPNALEVAPRSVQYKWVEVYLLNRGLKQTDKDSIVVKEERSHAYREELAMFFEQLGGGTVTVSEYAVTLSAETARNLGFGRDGPYRAST
;
A
#
# COMPACT_ATOMS: atom_id res chain seq x y z
N MET A 1 -7.20 38.61 21.65
CA MET A 1 -6.76 37.43 20.88
C MET A 1 -7.93 36.45 20.87
N GLU A 2 -8.77 36.53 19.84
CA GLU A 2 -10.01 35.74 19.77
C GLU A 2 -9.85 34.50 18.89
N GLY A 3 -10.21 33.34 19.45
CA GLY A 3 -11.11 32.38 18.78
C GLY A 3 -10.60 31.53 17.61
N ALA A 4 -9.32 31.55 17.24
CA ALA A 4 -8.83 30.67 16.17
C ALA A 4 -8.96 29.19 16.56
N LYS A 5 -9.82 28.44 15.86
CA LYS A 5 -10.02 27.00 16.06
C LYS A 5 -8.66 26.28 15.99
N PRO A 6 -8.27 25.47 17.00
CA PRO A 6 -6.98 24.78 17.00
C PRO A 6 -6.80 23.91 15.75
N ASP A 7 -5.57 23.79 15.27
CA ASP A 7 -5.24 23.08 14.03
C ASP A 7 -5.78 21.65 13.98
N ALA A 8 -5.72 20.94 15.11
CA ALA A 8 -6.28 19.59 15.22
C ALA A 8 -7.80 19.57 14.98
N VAL A 9 -8.55 20.52 15.54
CA VAL A 9 -10.01 20.57 15.39
C VAL A 9 -10.38 21.01 13.96
N ARG A 10 -9.54 21.81 13.31
CA ARG A 10 -9.70 22.14 11.88
C ARG A 10 -9.46 20.91 11.01
N ALA A 11 -8.40 20.15 11.29
CA ALA A 11 -8.06 18.92 10.57
C ALA A 11 -9.16 17.86 10.67
N ILE A 12 -9.75 17.68 11.86
CA ILE A 12 -10.92 16.80 12.06
C ILE A 12 -12.09 17.28 11.20
N GLY A 13 -12.43 18.57 11.23
CA GLY A 13 -13.52 19.10 10.40
C GLY A 13 -13.28 18.95 8.90
N VAL A 14 -12.02 19.02 8.44
CA VAL A 14 -11.67 18.73 7.04
C VAL A 14 -11.86 17.25 6.73
N ALA A 15 -11.35 16.34 7.56
CA ALA A 15 -11.51 14.89 7.35
C ALA A 15 -13.00 14.46 7.33
N ASP A 16 -13.82 15.08 8.20
CA ASP A 16 -15.26 14.89 8.24
C ASP A 16 -15.95 15.36 6.95
N ASN A 17 -15.63 16.59 6.50
CA ASN A 17 -16.14 17.12 5.21
C ASN A 17 -15.68 16.32 3.98
N LEU A 18 -14.58 15.56 4.11
CA LEU A 18 -14.09 14.65 3.07
C LEU A 18 -14.72 13.24 3.19
N GLY A 19 -15.52 12.97 4.22
CA GLY A 19 -16.17 11.69 4.45
C GLY A 19 -15.22 10.59 4.90
N TRP A 20 -14.06 10.93 5.46
CA TRP A 20 -13.04 9.94 5.85
C TRP A 20 -13.39 9.18 7.13
N PHE A 21 -14.21 9.77 8.02
CA PHE A 21 -14.69 9.07 9.22
C PHE A 21 -15.73 7.98 8.91
N ASP A 22 -16.44 8.12 7.79
CA ASP A 22 -17.40 7.13 7.30
C ASP A 22 -16.74 6.07 6.40
N ALA A 23 -15.41 6.06 6.30
CA ALA A 23 -14.70 5.13 5.45
C ALA A 23 -14.88 3.68 5.94
N THR A 24 -15.31 2.80 5.03
CA THR A 24 -15.44 1.36 5.29
C THR A 24 -14.79 0.58 4.15
N ALA A 25 -14.40 -0.66 4.41
CA ALA A 25 -13.82 -1.54 3.38
C ALA A 25 -14.74 -1.74 2.16
N THR A 26 -16.03 -1.43 2.29
CA THR A 26 -17.03 -1.61 1.23
C THR A 26 -17.34 -0.34 0.44
N ASN A 27 -16.99 0.86 0.92
CA ASN A 27 -17.23 2.11 0.19
C ASN A 27 -15.97 2.64 -0.50
N ALA A 28 -16.14 3.59 -1.41
CA ALA A 28 -15.05 4.10 -2.25
C ALA A 28 -13.88 4.67 -1.42
N THR A 29 -14.20 5.47 -0.39
CA THR A 29 -13.20 6.08 0.50
C THR A 29 -12.35 5.05 1.22
N GLY A 30 -12.95 4.05 1.88
CA GLY A 30 -12.18 3.03 2.58
C GLY A 30 -11.42 2.10 1.64
N ARG A 31 -11.95 1.80 0.46
CA ARG A 31 -11.21 1.05 -0.59
C ARG A 31 -9.98 1.82 -1.08
N ALA A 32 -10.10 3.14 -1.26
CA ALA A 32 -8.97 3.99 -1.64
C ALA A 32 -7.89 4.02 -0.53
N LEU A 33 -8.29 4.14 0.73
CA LEU A 33 -7.36 4.06 1.88
C LEU A 33 -6.66 2.71 1.95
N LEU A 34 -7.39 1.61 1.74
CA LEU A 34 -6.80 0.27 1.66
C LEU A 34 -5.81 0.16 0.51
N LEU A 35 -6.11 0.69 -0.68
CA LEU A 35 -5.15 0.66 -1.80
C LEU A 35 -3.87 1.46 -1.50
N LEU A 36 -4.00 2.66 -0.95
CA LEU A 36 -2.84 3.45 -0.53
C LEU A 36 -2.04 2.73 0.57
N SER A 37 -2.70 1.95 1.42
CA SER A 37 -2.00 1.14 2.43
C SER A 37 -1.08 0.08 1.81
N ALA A 38 -1.53 -0.59 0.74
CA ALA A 38 -0.69 -1.53 -0.01
C ALA A 38 0.52 -0.79 -0.59
N ALA A 39 0.30 0.38 -1.18
CA ALA A 39 1.35 1.19 -1.76
C ALA A 39 2.38 1.62 -0.72
N VAL A 40 1.98 2.10 0.47
CA VAL A 40 2.91 2.44 1.56
C VAL A 40 3.71 1.20 2.02
N LEU A 41 3.03 0.08 2.28
CA LEU A 41 3.67 -1.11 2.84
C LEU A 41 4.65 -1.76 1.85
N SER A 42 4.39 -1.66 0.55
CA SER A 42 5.18 -2.33 -0.49
C SER A 42 6.24 -1.43 -1.15
N GLY A 43 6.00 -0.13 -1.33
CA GLY A 43 6.90 0.75 -2.10
C GLY A 43 6.98 2.20 -1.62
N GLY A 44 6.00 2.69 -0.88
CA GLY A 44 5.87 4.09 -0.46
C GLY A 44 6.46 4.39 0.91
N SER A 45 6.25 5.57 1.47
CA SER A 45 6.70 5.94 2.82
C SER A 45 5.77 6.98 3.43
N ILE A 46 5.81 7.15 4.76
CA ILE A 46 5.19 8.28 5.44
C ILE A 46 6.30 9.00 6.21
N THR A 47 6.54 10.27 5.87
CA THR A 47 7.67 11.04 6.42
C THR A 47 7.45 11.36 7.90
N THR A 48 8.43 11.10 8.76
CA THR A 48 8.39 11.46 10.18
C THR A 48 8.26 12.99 10.37
N GLY A 49 7.44 13.42 11.32
CA GLY A 49 7.22 14.83 11.63
C GLY A 49 6.18 15.50 10.74
N THR A 50 6.29 15.38 9.42
CA THR A 50 5.36 16.01 8.46
C THR A 50 4.19 15.12 8.07
N TYR A 51 4.29 13.80 8.27
CA TYR A 51 3.28 12.81 7.89
C TYR A 51 2.89 12.86 6.41
N VAL A 52 3.81 13.24 5.53
CA VAL A 52 3.52 13.26 4.09
C VAL A 52 3.73 11.86 3.53
N PRO A 53 2.68 11.21 2.98
CA PRO A 53 2.84 9.93 2.30
C PRO A 53 3.45 10.16 0.90
N ARG A 54 4.29 9.22 0.47
CA ARG A 54 4.88 9.13 -0.86
C ARG A 54 4.77 7.71 -1.36
N PHE A 55 4.66 7.52 -2.66
CA PHE A 55 4.45 6.20 -3.25
C PHE A 55 5.34 6.00 -4.48
N ALA A 56 6.09 4.90 -4.52
CA ALA A 56 6.86 4.52 -5.70
C ALA A 56 5.93 4.18 -6.87
N ILE A 57 6.34 4.52 -8.10
CA ILE A 57 5.52 4.37 -9.32
C ILE A 57 6.28 3.73 -10.49
N ASP A 58 7.14 2.75 -10.21
CA ASP A 58 7.91 2.08 -11.28
C ASP A 58 7.06 1.11 -12.14
N ASP A 59 5.75 1.01 -11.91
CA ASP A 59 4.81 0.27 -12.74
C ASP A 59 3.59 1.16 -13.08
N PRO A 60 3.27 1.40 -14.37
CA PRO A 60 2.17 2.27 -14.77
C PRO A 60 0.81 1.88 -14.19
N ARG A 61 0.56 0.58 -13.94
CA ARG A 61 -0.69 0.13 -13.32
C ARG A 61 -0.78 0.61 -11.88
N ILE A 62 0.32 0.52 -11.14
CA ILE A 62 0.40 1.02 -9.77
C ILE A 62 0.13 2.54 -9.76
N THR A 63 0.74 3.26 -10.70
CA THR A 63 0.52 4.71 -10.89
C THR A 63 -0.96 5.05 -11.01
N GLU A 64 -1.67 4.42 -11.97
CA GLU A 64 -3.10 4.66 -12.19
C GLU A 64 -3.95 4.36 -10.93
N HIS A 65 -3.62 3.31 -10.19
CA HIS A 65 -4.36 2.97 -8.95
C HIS A 65 -4.13 3.98 -7.83
N ILE A 66 -2.91 4.49 -7.68
CA ILE A 66 -2.57 5.47 -6.66
C ILE A 66 -3.21 6.82 -7.00
N GLU A 67 -3.10 7.28 -8.25
CA GLU A 67 -3.70 8.54 -8.70
C GLU A 67 -5.22 8.51 -8.51
N HIS A 68 -5.87 7.45 -8.96
CA HIS A 68 -7.31 7.29 -8.76
C HIS A 68 -7.69 7.27 -7.27
N ALA A 69 -6.95 6.55 -6.42
CA ALA A 69 -7.23 6.53 -4.99
C ALA A 69 -7.08 7.92 -4.34
N LEU A 70 -6.07 8.69 -4.74
CA LEU A 70 -5.88 10.07 -4.28
C LEU A 70 -7.00 11.00 -4.74
N ASP A 71 -7.51 10.82 -5.96
CA ASP A 71 -8.63 11.60 -6.49
C ASP A 71 -9.95 11.26 -5.78
N VAL A 72 -10.20 9.97 -5.50
CA VAL A 72 -11.36 9.53 -4.68
C VAL A 72 -11.32 10.16 -3.29
N LEU A 73 -10.13 10.28 -2.71
CA LEU A 73 -9.93 10.95 -1.40
C LEU A 73 -9.91 12.47 -1.49
N ARG A 74 -10.06 13.04 -2.70
CA ARG A 74 -10.02 14.47 -3.00
C ARG A 74 -8.71 15.13 -2.54
N CYS A 75 -7.62 14.38 -2.61
CA CYS A 75 -6.29 14.89 -2.35
C CYS A 75 -5.58 15.36 -3.62
N GLY A 76 -5.99 14.86 -4.80
CA GLY A 76 -5.22 15.01 -6.02
C GLY A 76 -3.80 14.43 -5.88
N HIS A 77 -2.99 14.57 -6.93
CA HIS A 77 -1.66 13.98 -6.97
C HIS A 77 -0.65 14.92 -7.64
N ARG A 78 0.62 14.73 -7.30
CA ARG A 78 1.75 15.32 -8.01
C ARG A 78 2.88 14.30 -8.09
N HIS A 79 3.59 14.31 -9.21
CA HIS A 79 4.79 13.50 -9.38
C HIS A 79 5.98 14.27 -8.79
N ILE A 80 6.90 13.55 -8.16
CA ILE A 80 8.13 14.10 -7.59
C ILE A 80 9.32 13.27 -8.08
N HIS A 81 10.49 13.91 -8.14
CA HIS A 81 11.70 13.30 -8.71
C HIS A 81 11.52 12.82 -10.17
N THR A 82 10.74 13.55 -10.97
CA THR A 82 10.55 13.25 -12.41
C THR A 82 11.82 13.45 -13.22
N ASP A 83 12.68 14.38 -12.79
CA ASP A 83 13.90 14.79 -13.51
C ASP A 83 15.17 14.44 -12.71
N ASP A 84 15.08 13.49 -11.76
CA ASP A 84 16.20 13.09 -10.91
C ASP A 84 16.62 11.64 -11.22
N ASP A 85 17.63 11.47 -12.07
CA ASP A 85 18.15 10.16 -12.45
C ASP A 85 18.73 9.34 -11.27
N SER A 86 18.95 9.98 -10.11
CA SER A 86 19.44 9.30 -8.90
C SER A 86 18.33 8.75 -8.00
N ARG A 87 17.06 9.06 -8.30
CA ARG A 87 15.91 8.67 -7.48
C ARG A 87 14.77 8.15 -8.34
N ALA A 88 14.10 7.12 -7.83
CA ALA A 88 12.85 6.68 -8.43
C ALA A 88 11.82 7.82 -8.38
N THR A 89 11.06 7.97 -9.46
CA THR A 89 9.90 8.87 -9.48
C THR A 89 8.87 8.37 -8.48
N GLU A 90 8.30 9.29 -7.70
CA GLU A 90 7.27 8.98 -6.71
C GLU A 90 6.03 9.86 -6.96
N ILE A 91 4.89 9.43 -6.41
CA ILE A 91 3.69 10.26 -6.27
C ILE A 91 3.53 10.71 -4.82
N ALA A 92 3.12 11.97 -4.65
CA ALA A 92 2.64 12.50 -3.38
C ALA A 92 1.25 13.14 -3.55
N PRO A 93 0.43 13.21 -2.48
CA PRO A 93 -0.83 13.95 -2.53
C PRO A 93 -0.58 15.43 -2.82
N ALA A 94 -1.44 16.06 -3.64
CA ALA A 94 -1.33 17.50 -3.89
C ALA A 94 -1.84 18.31 -2.69
N GLU A 95 -3.00 17.90 -2.16
CA GLU A 95 -3.71 18.51 -1.04
C GLU A 95 -3.82 17.56 0.16
N HIS A 96 -4.09 18.12 1.34
CA HIS A 96 -4.34 17.37 2.58
C HIS A 96 -3.25 16.34 2.97
N GLN A 97 -2.01 16.52 2.49
CA GLN A 97 -0.92 15.54 2.61
C GLN A 97 -0.72 15.01 4.04
N SER A 98 -0.48 15.90 5.00
CA SER A 98 -0.26 15.51 6.40
C SER A 98 -1.50 14.89 7.05
N LEU A 99 -2.69 15.31 6.62
CA LEU A 99 -3.95 14.75 7.13
C LEU A 99 -4.13 13.32 6.63
N LEU A 100 -3.89 13.07 5.33
CA LEU A 100 -3.93 11.74 4.74
C LEU A 100 -2.90 10.81 5.40
N GLY A 101 -1.65 11.24 5.55
CA GLY A 101 -0.65 10.39 6.20
C GLY A 101 -0.98 10.10 7.66
N ARG A 102 -1.59 11.02 8.41
CA ARG A 102 -2.09 10.73 9.77
C ARG A 102 -3.24 9.74 9.76
N CYS A 103 -4.15 9.83 8.78
CA CYS A 103 -5.21 8.85 8.60
C CYS A 103 -4.62 7.45 8.31
N LEU A 104 -3.65 7.35 7.41
CA LEU A 104 -2.95 6.11 7.10
C LEU A 104 -2.19 5.54 8.33
N VAL A 105 -1.53 6.38 9.12
CA VAL A 105 -0.90 5.95 10.39
C VAL A 105 -1.94 5.46 11.39
N SER A 106 -3.11 6.09 11.47
CA SER A 106 -4.20 5.61 12.34
C SER A 106 -4.79 4.27 11.92
N LEU A 107 -4.60 3.88 10.65
CA LEU A 107 -4.91 2.53 10.14
C LEU A 107 -3.81 1.50 10.44
N GLY A 108 -2.79 1.87 11.21
CA GLY A 108 -1.69 0.98 11.60
C GLY A 108 -0.46 1.04 10.69
N LEU A 109 -0.42 1.98 9.73
CA LEU A 109 0.74 2.07 8.84
C LEU A 109 1.96 2.71 9.54
N PRO A 110 3.17 2.20 9.25
CA PRO A 110 4.39 2.78 9.81
C PRO A 110 4.65 4.17 9.23
N HIS A 111 5.27 5.03 10.04
CA HIS A 111 5.86 6.30 9.61
C HIS A 111 7.34 6.30 10.02
N GLY A 112 8.20 6.89 9.18
CA GLY A 112 9.65 6.75 9.33
C GLY A 112 10.19 5.45 8.72
N ALA A 113 11.17 4.84 9.37
CA ALA A 113 11.79 3.61 8.88
C ALA A 113 10.79 2.45 8.88
N LYS A 114 10.60 1.81 7.72
CA LYS A 114 9.58 0.76 7.51
C LYS A 114 9.74 -0.50 8.36
N SER A 115 10.95 -0.73 8.88
CA SER A 115 11.34 -1.90 9.67
C SER A 115 11.27 -1.65 11.18
N GLU A 116 10.98 -0.43 11.62
CA GLU A 116 10.91 -0.08 13.03
C GLU A 116 9.44 -0.10 13.50
N GLY A 117 9.14 -0.98 14.46
CA GLY A 117 7.82 -1.10 15.10
C GLY A 117 7.00 -2.34 14.72
N ASP A 118 5.88 -2.52 15.42
CA ASP A 118 4.94 -3.63 15.23
C ASP A 118 3.99 -3.33 14.06
N VAL A 119 4.48 -3.55 12.84
CA VAL A 119 3.69 -3.40 11.61
C VAL A 119 2.81 -4.64 11.43
N THR A 120 1.53 -4.41 11.14
CA THR A 120 0.52 -5.45 10.82
C THR A 120 -0.20 -5.08 9.51
N LEU A 121 -0.90 -6.03 8.91
CA LEU A 121 -1.80 -5.72 7.81
C LEU A 121 -3.02 -4.93 8.32
N PRO A 122 -3.59 -4.01 7.52
CA PRO A 122 -4.80 -3.31 7.92
C PRO A 122 -5.95 -4.29 8.20
N ASN A 123 -6.48 -4.32 9.42
CA ASN A 123 -7.59 -5.20 9.83
C ASN A 123 -8.80 -5.13 8.89
N ALA A 124 -9.05 -3.96 8.30
CA ALA A 124 -10.13 -3.76 7.35
C ALA A 124 -10.02 -4.60 6.07
N LEU A 125 -8.85 -5.19 5.77
CA LEU A 125 -8.67 -6.14 4.67
C LEU A 125 -9.48 -7.41 4.86
N GLU A 126 -9.60 -7.93 6.08
CA GLU A 126 -10.29 -9.19 6.36
C GLU A 126 -11.76 -9.14 5.91
N VAL A 127 -12.41 -8.00 6.14
CA VAL A 127 -13.81 -7.75 5.79
C VAL A 127 -13.99 -7.04 4.44
N ALA A 128 -12.89 -6.74 3.73
CA ALA A 128 -12.97 -6.11 2.42
C ALA A 128 -13.55 -7.07 1.37
N PRO A 129 -14.32 -6.55 0.38
CA PRO A 129 -14.72 -7.36 -0.76
C PRO A 129 -13.50 -8.03 -1.42
N ARG A 130 -13.64 -9.28 -1.88
CA ARG A 130 -12.54 -10.04 -2.52
C ARG A 130 -11.83 -9.24 -3.62
N SER A 131 -12.57 -8.50 -4.44
CA SER A 131 -11.98 -7.65 -5.49
C SER A 131 -11.01 -6.58 -4.96
N VAL A 132 -11.27 -6.04 -3.76
CA VAL A 132 -10.40 -5.08 -3.08
C VAL A 132 -9.17 -5.78 -2.52
N GLN A 133 -9.33 -6.98 -1.93
CA GLN A 133 -8.20 -7.79 -1.48
C GLN A 133 -7.26 -8.14 -2.64
N TYR A 134 -7.80 -8.60 -3.79
CA TYR A 134 -6.99 -8.87 -4.99
C TYR A 134 -6.25 -7.63 -5.47
N LYS A 135 -6.92 -6.47 -5.48
CA LYS A 135 -6.27 -5.21 -5.88
C LYS A 135 -5.16 -4.78 -4.93
N TRP A 136 -5.36 -4.99 -3.63
CA TRP A 136 -4.34 -4.74 -2.62
C TRP A 136 -3.11 -5.65 -2.85
N VAL A 137 -3.33 -6.95 -3.07
CA VAL A 137 -2.26 -7.91 -3.36
C VAL A 137 -1.55 -7.58 -4.66
N GLU A 138 -2.28 -7.15 -5.69
CA GLU A 138 -1.72 -6.74 -6.96
C GLU A 138 -0.71 -5.59 -6.77
N VAL A 139 -1.09 -4.52 -6.06
CA VAL A 139 -0.18 -3.40 -5.75
C VAL A 139 1.03 -3.90 -4.96
N TYR A 140 0.84 -4.79 -3.98
CA TYR A 140 1.93 -5.31 -3.17
C TYR A 140 2.93 -6.12 -3.99
N LEU A 141 2.45 -7.05 -4.80
CA LEU A 141 3.27 -7.94 -5.62
C LEU A 141 3.92 -7.20 -6.79
N LEU A 142 3.26 -6.21 -7.39
CA LEU A 142 3.90 -5.39 -8.42
C LEU A 142 5.07 -4.57 -7.87
N ASN A 143 5.03 -4.15 -6.60
CA ASN A 143 6.14 -3.42 -5.97
C ASN A 143 7.27 -4.34 -5.46
N ARG A 144 6.93 -5.50 -4.88
CA ARG A 144 7.87 -6.32 -4.08
C ARG A 144 8.13 -7.71 -4.66
N GLY A 145 7.28 -8.19 -5.56
CA GLY A 145 7.36 -9.52 -6.14
C GLY A 145 8.48 -9.61 -7.18
N LEU A 146 9.35 -10.60 -7.00
CA LEU A 146 10.42 -10.95 -7.92
C LEU A 146 10.09 -12.28 -8.59
N LYS A 147 10.05 -12.27 -9.92
CA LYS A 147 9.93 -13.49 -10.72
C LYS A 147 11.21 -14.31 -10.61
N GLN A 148 11.07 -15.61 -10.48
CA GLN A 148 12.18 -16.54 -10.61
C GLN A 148 12.35 -16.93 -12.09
N THR A 149 13.58 -16.89 -12.61
CA THR A 149 13.86 -17.11 -14.04
C THR A 149 13.34 -18.46 -14.56
N ASP A 150 13.44 -19.50 -13.72
CA ASP A 150 13.14 -20.88 -14.11
C ASP A 150 11.85 -21.44 -13.46
N LYS A 151 11.12 -20.61 -12.71
CA LYS A 151 9.94 -21.04 -11.95
C LYS A 151 8.86 -19.96 -11.98
N ASP A 152 7.61 -20.39 -12.09
CA ASP A 152 6.45 -19.49 -12.00
C ASP A 152 6.14 -19.02 -10.56
N SER A 153 6.99 -19.36 -9.59
CA SER A 153 6.91 -18.86 -8.20
C SER A 153 7.30 -17.38 -8.11
N ILE A 154 6.74 -16.69 -7.12
CA ILE A 154 7.08 -15.29 -6.82
C ILE A 154 7.74 -15.22 -5.45
N VAL A 155 8.87 -14.51 -5.39
CA VAL A 155 9.55 -14.23 -4.13
C VAL A 155 9.31 -12.77 -3.77
N VAL A 156 8.72 -12.53 -2.62
CA VAL A 156 8.51 -11.20 -2.04
C VAL A 156 9.61 -10.97 -1.01
N LYS A 157 10.54 -10.05 -1.28
CA LYS A 157 11.55 -9.65 -0.27
C LYS A 157 10.88 -8.81 0.82
N GLU A 158 11.02 -9.25 2.07
CA GLU A 158 10.38 -8.60 3.21
C GLU A 158 11.28 -8.71 4.46
N GLU A 159 11.83 -7.58 4.89
CA GLU A 159 12.77 -7.47 6.01
C GLU A 159 12.10 -7.15 7.35
N ARG A 160 10.78 -6.93 7.36
CA ARG A 160 9.99 -6.73 8.59
C ARG A 160 10.00 -7.99 9.47
N SER A 161 9.33 -7.92 10.61
CA SER A 161 9.28 -9.03 11.58
C SER A 161 8.81 -10.34 10.96
N HIS A 162 9.22 -11.46 11.57
CA HIS A 162 8.73 -12.79 11.19
C HIS A 162 7.20 -12.86 11.25
N ALA A 163 6.60 -12.29 12.29
CA ALA A 163 5.15 -12.23 12.46
C ALA A 163 4.45 -11.54 11.27
N TYR A 164 4.99 -10.42 10.78
CA TYR A 164 4.43 -9.73 9.61
C TYR A 164 4.55 -10.59 8.33
N ARG A 165 5.65 -11.35 8.17
CA ARG A 165 5.79 -12.27 7.04
C ARG A 165 4.82 -13.44 7.12
N GLU A 166 4.55 -13.98 8.31
CA GLU A 166 3.52 -15.00 8.52
C GLU A 166 2.13 -14.47 8.21
N GLU A 167 1.80 -13.26 8.66
CA GLU A 167 0.54 -12.59 8.36
C GLU A 167 0.33 -12.40 6.85
N LEU A 168 1.36 -11.93 6.14
CA LEU A 168 1.35 -11.84 4.67
C LEU A 168 1.17 -13.20 4.00
N ALA A 169 1.89 -14.23 4.46
CA ALA A 169 1.80 -15.56 3.89
C ALA A 169 0.39 -16.13 4.03
N MET A 170 -0.19 -16.05 5.22
CA MET A 170 -1.58 -16.46 5.48
C MET A 170 -2.57 -15.71 4.60
N PHE A 171 -2.40 -14.40 4.45
CA PHE A 171 -3.27 -13.59 3.60
C PHE A 171 -3.19 -14.01 2.12
N PHE A 172 -1.97 -14.22 1.60
CA PHE A 172 -1.77 -14.69 0.24
C PHE A 172 -2.31 -16.10 0.01
N GLU A 173 -2.14 -17.03 0.96
CA GLU A 173 -2.73 -18.37 0.89
C GLU A 173 -4.26 -18.34 0.91
N GLN A 174 -4.86 -17.54 1.79
CA GLN A 174 -6.31 -17.44 1.91
C GLN A 174 -6.97 -16.84 0.67
N LEU A 175 -6.27 -15.96 -0.05
CA LEU A 175 -6.78 -15.32 -1.26
C LEU A 175 -6.46 -16.10 -2.53
N GLY A 176 -5.21 -16.57 -2.67
CA GLY A 176 -4.72 -17.26 -3.86
C GLY A 176 -4.84 -18.78 -3.82
N GLY A 177 -5.07 -19.39 -2.66
CA GLY A 177 -4.93 -20.83 -2.49
C GLY A 177 -3.49 -21.32 -2.69
N GLY A 178 -3.28 -22.64 -2.67
CA GLY A 178 -1.95 -23.24 -2.79
C GLY A 178 -1.10 -23.06 -1.52
N THR A 179 0.22 -22.93 -1.69
CA THR A 179 1.18 -22.83 -0.58
C THR A 179 2.03 -21.56 -0.69
N VAL A 180 2.25 -20.91 0.44
CA VAL A 180 3.17 -19.79 0.62
C VAL A 180 4.13 -20.11 1.76
N THR A 181 5.43 -20.02 1.50
CA THR A 181 6.45 -20.32 2.50
C THR A 181 7.12 -19.06 3.02
N VAL A 182 7.35 -19.02 4.33
CA VAL A 182 8.06 -17.92 5.01
C VAL A 182 9.51 -18.31 5.24
N SER A 183 10.43 -17.38 4.98
CA SER A 183 11.84 -17.49 5.34
C SER A 183 12.29 -16.26 6.12
N GLU A 184 13.59 -16.20 6.46
CA GLU A 184 14.16 -15.12 7.28
C GLU A 184 14.00 -13.72 6.67
N TYR A 185 13.93 -13.60 5.34
CA TYR A 185 13.84 -12.30 4.66
C TYR A 185 12.87 -12.30 3.47
N ALA A 186 12.03 -13.32 3.35
CA ALA A 186 11.13 -13.43 2.21
C ALA A 186 9.84 -14.21 2.51
N VAL A 187 8.86 -13.96 1.66
CA VAL A 187 7.64 -14.74 1.52
C VAL A 187 7.61 -15.28 0.08
N THR A 188 7.53 -16.60 -0.09
CA THR A 188 7.58 -17.25 -1.41
C THR A 188 6.26 -17.88 -1.75
N LEU A 189 5.61 -17.36 -2.80
CA LEU A 189 4.37 -17.89 -3.32
C LEU A 189 4.68 -19.04 -4.29
N SER A 190 3.98 -20.17 -4.12
CA SER A 190 4.01 -21.24 -5.10
C SER A 190 3.53 -20.75 -6.47
N ALA A 191 3.89 -21.47 -7.53
CA ALA A 191 3.42 -21.18 -8.89
C ALA A 191 1.88 -21.22 -9.00
N GLU A 192 1.22 -22.08 -8.23
CA GLU A 192 -0.25 -22.15 -8.17
C GLU A 192 -0.84 -20.88 -7.54
N THR A 193 -0.35 -20.51 -6.35
CA THR A 193 -0.79 -19.30 -5.64
C THR A 193 -0.59 -18.05 -6.51
N ALA A 194 0.59 -17.92 -7.14
CA ALA A 194 0.88 -16.82 -8.04
C ALA A 194 -0.19 -16.74 -9.16
N ARG A 195 -0.46 -17.85 -9.86
CA ARG A 195 -1.41 -17.90 -10.98
C ARG A 195 -2.82 -17.52 -10.56
N ASN A 196 -3.27 -18.02 -9.41
CA ASN A 196 -4.59 -17.71 -8.88
C ASN A 196 -4.74 -16.25 -8.45
N LEU A 197 -3.62 -15.59 -8.08
CA LEU A 197 -3.57 -14.15 -7.83
C LEU A 197 -3.41 -13.32 -9.12
N GLY A 198 -3.39 -13.99 -10.28
CA GLY A 198 -3.26 -13.35 -11.59
C GLY A 198 -1.82 -13.14 -12.04
N PHE A 199 -0.81 -13.60 -11.30
CA PHE A 199 0.61 -13.50 -11.63
C PHE A 199 1.17 -14.84 -12.10
N GLY A 200 2.10 -14.89 -13.05
CA GLY A 200 2.49 -16.19 -13.63
C GLY A 200 2.89 -16.02 -15.08
N ARG A 201 3.28 -17.11 -15.75
CA ARG A 201 3.85 -17.07 -17.12
C ARG A 201 3.09 -16.17 -18.10
N ASP A 202 1.77 -16.08 -17.95
CA ASP A 202 0.85 -15.29 -18.77
C ASP A 202 0.27 -14.05 -18.05
N GLY A 203 0.77 -13.74 -16.86
CA GLY A 203 0.34 -12.64 -15.99
C GLY A 203 1.32 -11.46 -15.93
N PRO A 204 0.99 -10.39 -15.17
CA PRO A 204 1.80 -9.20 -15.07
C PRO A 204 3.07 -9.46 -14.26
N TYR A 205 4.24 -9.26 -14.86
CA TYR A 205 5.52 -9.34 -14.16
C TYR A 205 6.24 -8.00 -14.15
N ARG A 206 6.94 -7.70 -13.05
CA ARG A 206 8.13 -6.87 -13.10
C ARG A 206 9.26 -7.67 -13.74
N ALA A 207 9.85 -7.15 -14.81
CA ALA A 207 11.15 -7.63 -15.27
C ALA A 207 12.20 -7.19 -14.24
N SER A 208 13.03 -8.11 -13.76
CA SER A 208 14.21 -7.76 -12.98
C SER A 208 15.13 -6.91 -13.86
N THR A 209 15.28 -5.64 -13.53
CA THR A 209 16.39 -4.80 -14.03
C THR A 209 17.71 -5.26 -13.42
#